data_AF-A0A5C1QL27-F1
#
_entry.id   AF-A0A5C1QL27-F1
#
_cell.length_a   1.000
_cell.length_b   1.000
_cell.length_c   1.000
_cell.angle_alpha   90.00
_cell.angle_beta   90.00
_cell.angle_gamma   90.00
#
_symmetry.space_group_name_H-M   'P 1'
#
loop_
_entity.id
_entity.type
_entity.pdbx_description
1 polymer ?
#
loop_
_entity_poly.entity_id
_entity_poly.type
_entity_poly.pdbx_seq_one_letter_code
_entity_poly.pdbx_strand_id
1 'polypeptide(L)'
;MNYLYMIILGLLILGILLFLMKRSTKVHEEGKDEETNLADLNETFLKHVEGRTVIDLVKVFNPSDEMILRSILASENIDSYVKSNHFGDLLGCSRESIFSTAVISVFEDSSGQAKTIVQNYIHNLYKDQRLDEEENLHQNPPGKDDESGSDIKYIPELLV
;
A
#
# COMPACT_ATOMS: atom_id res chain seq x y z
N MET A 1 -9.02 -57.85 -23.44
CA MET A 1 -8.81 -56.39 -23.26
C MET A 1 -7.38 -56.19 -22.79
N ASN A 2 -6.60 -55.32 -23.46
CA ASN A 2 -5.18 -55.18 -23.18
C ASN A 2 -4.94 -54.29 -21.95
N TYR A 3 -4.89 -54.92 -20.78
CA TYR A 3 -4.58 -54.28 -19.48
C TYR A 3 -3.26 -53.49 -19.49
N LEU A 4 -2.33 -53.83 -20.39
CA LEU A 4 -1.07 -53.13 -20.60
C LEU A 4 -1.29 -51.64 -21.00
N TYR A 5 -2.26 -51.36 -21.86
CA TYR A 5 -2.55 -49.98 -22.26
C TYR A 5 -3.18 -49.17 -21.13
N MET A 6 -3.97 -49.81 -20.26
CA MET A 6 -4.57 -49.15 -19.09
C MET A 6 -3.50 -48.79 -18.05
N ILE A 7 -2.48 -49.63 -17.88
CA ILE A 7 -1.35 -49.36 -16.99
C ILE A 7 -0.49 -48.19 -17.52
N ILE A 8 -0.19 -48.18 -18.81
CA ILE A 8 0.59 -47.11 -19.44
C ILE A 8 -0.19 -45.77 -19.37
N LEU A 9 -1.50 -45.79 -19.60
CA LEU A 9 -2.35 -44.61 -19.50
C LEU A 9 -2.41 -44.06 -18.06
N GLY A 10 -2.49 -44.96 -17.07
CA GLY A 10 -2.48 -44.59 -15.65
C GLY A 10 -1.17 -43.90 -15.23
N LEU A 11 -0.02 -44.43 -15.67
CA LEU A 11 1.28 -43.82 -15.39
C LEU A 11 1.45 -42.46 -16.07
N LEU A 12 0.90 -42.30 -17.28
CA LEU A 12 0.95 -41.04 -18.02
C LEU A 12 0.10 -39.95 -17.35
N ILE A 13 -1.10 -40.29 -16.88
CA ILE A 13 -1.95 -39.35 -16.12
C ILE A 13 -1.28 -38.98 -14.77
N LEU A 14 -0.72 -39.95 -14.06
CA LEU A 14 -0.03 -39.70 -12.79
C LEU A 14 1.18 -38.77 -12.97
N GLY A 15 1.94 -38.96 -14.05
CA GLY A 15 3.07 -38.08 -14.40
C GLY A 15 2.64 -36.65 -14.69
N ILE A 16 1.55 -36.46 -15.44
CA ILE A 16 0.98 -35.13 -15.70
C ILE A 16 0.47 -34.48 -14.41
N LEU A 17 -0.17 -35.25 -13.52
CA LEU A 17 -0.68 -34.74 -12.24
C LEU A 17 0.45 -34.25 -11.32
N LEU A 18 1.54 -35.01 -11.22
CA LEU A 18 2.72 -34.63 -10.46
C LEU A 18 3.44 -33.41 -11.07
N PHE A 19 3.49 -33.33 -12.40
CA PHE A 19 4.05 -32.16 -13.09
C PHE A 19 3.20 -30.90 -12.86
N LEU A 20 1.87 -31.00 -12.91
CA LEU A 20 0.97 -29.90 -12.61
C LEU A 20 1.06 -29.47 -11.13
N MET A 21 1.17 -30.41 -10.18
CA MET A 21 1.39 -30.07 -8.77
C MET A 21 2.73 -29.38 -8.54
N LYS A 22 3.81 -29.84 -9.20
CA LYS A 22 5.15 -29.23 -9.11
C LYS A 22 5.19 -27.85 -9.78
N ARG A 23 4.43 -27.63 -10.86
CA ARG A 23 4.31 -26.32 -11.50
C ARG A 23 3.41 -25.38 -10.70
N SER A 24 2.37 -25.89 -10.05
CA SER A 24 1.52 -25.13 -9.12
C SER A 24 2.30 -24.61 -7.91
N THR A 25 3.28 -25.38 -7.41
CA THR A 25 4.18 -24.92 -6.35
C THR A 25 5.26 -23.97 -6.83
N LYS A 26 5.75 -24.08 -8.08
CA LYS A 26 6.76 -23.17 -8.62
C LYS A 26 6.26 -21.82 -9.13
N VAL A 27 4.97 -21.69 -9.47
CA VAL A 27 4.42 -20.43 -10.00
C VAL A 27 4.03 -19.45 -8.87
N HIS A 28 4.04 -19.87 -7.60
CA HIS A 28 3.68 -18.99 -6.48
C HIS A 28 4.86 -18.52 -5.61
N GLU A 29 6.10 -18.95 -5.90
CA GLU A 29 7.29 -18.53 -5.14
C GLU A 29 8.36 -17.80 -5.99
N GLU A 30 8.35 -17.88 -7.32
CA GLU A 30 9.37 -17.23 -8.19
C GLU A 30 9.02 -15.77 -8.58
N GLY A 31 8.41 -15.03 -7.67
CA GLY A 31 8.13 -13.59 -7.84
C GLY A 31 8.56 -12.70 -6.67
N LYS A 32 9.18 -13.27 -5.62
CA LYS A 32 9.52 -12.54 -4.39
C LYS A 32 11.00 -12.24 -4.18
N ASP A 33 11.90 -12.80 -4.98
CA ASP A 33 13.31 -12.83 -4.60
C ASP A 33 14.25 -11.88 -5.36
N GLU A 34 13.77 -11.04 -6.28
CA GLU A 34 14.67 -10.11 -7.01
C GLU A 34 14.17 -8.66 -7.21
N GLU A 35 13.08 -8.25 -6.56
CA GLU A 35 12.76 -6.82 -6.43
C GLU A 35 13.10 -6.34 -5.01
N THR A 36 14.25 -5.68 -4.92
CA THR A 36 14.70 -4.83 -3.81
C THR A 36 14.98 -5.53 -2.48
N ASN A 37 16.28 -5.61 -2.17
CA ASN A 37 16.82 -5.82 -0.83
C ASN A 37 16.56 -4.57 0.08
N LEU A 38 15.34 -4.03 0.03
CA LEU A 38 14.86 -2.98 0.92
C LEU A 38 14.30 -3.69 2.14
N ALA A 39 14.84 -3.38 3.31
CA ALA A 39 14.33 -3.94 4.55
C ALA A 39 12.83 -3.59 4.67
N ASP A 40 11.99 -4.59 4.94
CA ASP A 40 10.60 -4.33 5.27
C ASP A 40 10.56 -3.45 6.54
N LEU A 41 10.08 -2.23 6.35
CA LEU A 41 9.99 -1.23 7.40
C LEU A 41 9.05 -1.69 8.52
N ASN A 42 8.02 -2.49 8.21
CA ASN A 42 7.16 -3.11 9.24
C ASN A 42 7.93 -4.17 10.03
N GLU A 43 8.73 -5.02 9.38
CA GLU A 43 9.57 -5.99 10.10
C GLU A 43 10.59 -5.31 11.01
N THR A 44 11.18 -4.20 10.54
CA THR A 44 12.12 -3.39 11.32
C THR A 44 11.44 -2.82 12.56
N PHE A 45 10.25 -2.25 12.40
CA PHE A 45 9.44 -1.78 13.53
C PHE A 45 9.14 -2.90 14.54
N LEU A 46 8.73 -4.07 14.07
CA LEU A 46 8.36 -5.20 14.94
C LEU A 46 9.55 -5.73 15.74
N LYS A 47 10.78 -5.67 15.19
CA LYS A 47 12.00 -6.03 15.93
C LYS A 47 12.30 -5.07 17.08
N HIS A 48 11.86 -3.82 16.98
CA HIS A 48 12.09 -2.79 18.00
C HIS A 48 10.94 -2.66 19.01
N VAL A 49 9.90 -3.51 18.93
CA VAL A 49 8.65 -3.35 19.69
C VAL A 49 8.76 -3.73 21.19
N GLU A 50 9.96 -4.03 21.70
CA GLU A 50 10.25 -4.60 23.04
C GLU A 50 9.62 -3.84 24.25
N GLY A 51 8.31 -3.96 24.45
CA GLY A 51 7.56 -3.28 25.52
C GLY A 51 7.31 -1.79 25.30
N ARG A 52 7.60 -1.25 24.11
CA ARG A 52 7.37 0.17 23.78
C ARG A 52 5.89 0.42 23.47
N THR A 53 5.38 1.56 23.92
CA THR A 53 4.02 2.00 23.57
C THR A 53 3.97 2.42 22.10
N VAL A 54 2.99 1.91 21.37
CA VAL A 54 2.71 2.28 19.99
C VAL A 54 1.51 3.20 19.95
N ILE A 55 1.60 4.29 19.19
CA ILE A 55 0.51 5.24 18.96
C ILE A 55 0.20 5.32 17.48
N ASP A 56 -1.08 5.52 17.14
CA ASP A 56 -1.49 5.79 15.76
C ASP A 56 -1.23 7.26 15.46
N LEU A 57 -0.42 7.57 14.44
CA LEU A 57 0.03 8.93 14.15
C LEU A 57 -0.88 9.62 13.14
N VAL A 58 -1.07 8.99 11.98
CA VAL A 58 -1.74 9.60 10.85
C VAL A 58 -2.53 8.55 10.07
N LYS A 59 -3.72 8.94 9.64
CA LYS A 59 -4.56 8.18 8.73
C LYS A 59 -4.34 8.70 7.31
N VAL A 60 -4.03 7.79 6.40
CA VAL A 60 -3.69 8.08 5.01
C VAL A 60 -4.65 7.35 4.09
N PHE A 61 -5.06 8.03 3.02
CA PHE A 61 -6.05 7.54 2.06
C PHE A 61 -5.45 7.27 0.68
N ASN A 62 -4.27 7.83 0.41
CA ASN A 62 -3.55 7.67 -0.85
C ASN A 62 -2.26 6.84 -0.62
N PRO A 63 -2.06 5.73 -1.34
CA PRO A 63 -0.83 4.93 -1.23
C PRO A 63 0.46 5.72 -1.49
N SER A 64 0.40 6.77 -2.33
CA SER A 64 1.56 7.62 -2.59
C SER A 64 1.95 8.43 -1.36
N ASP A 65 0.97 9.01 -0.66
CA ASP A 65 1.20 9.76 0.57
C ASP A 65 1.73 8.85 1.67
N GLU A 66 1.25 7.60 1.74
CA GLU A 66 1.76 6.59 2.67
C GLU A 66 3.25 6.36 2.44
N MET A 67 3.63 6.07 1.19
CA MET A 67 5.03 5.78 0.85
C MET A 67 5.96 6.97 1.10
N ILE A 68 5.51 8.19 0.79
CA ILE A 68 6.28 9.42 1.04
C ILE A 68 6.47 9.63 2.55
N LEU A 69 5.38 9.61 3.33
CA LEU A 69 5.45 9.81 4.78
C LEU A 69 6.35 8.77 5.46
N ARG A 70 6.25 7.50 5.06
CA ARG A 70 7.13 6.44 5.58
C ARG A 70 8.60 6.68 5.24
N SER A 71 8.89 7.16 4.03
CA SER A 71 10.25 7.44 3.60
C SER A 71 10.86 8.60 4.40
N ILE A 72 10.08 9.65 4.66
CA ILE A 72 10.54 10.79 5.48
C ILE A 72 10.79 10.33 6.92
N LEU A 73 9.86 9.57 7.53
CA LEU A 73 10.03 9.04 8.89
C LEU A 73 11.28 8.16 8.99
N ALA A 74 11.49 7.27 8.02
CA ALA A 74 12.68 6.42 7.99
C ALA A 74 13.98 7.23 7.85
N SER A 75 13.99 8.30 7.05
CA SER A 75 15.16 9.19 6.91
C SER A 75 15.53 9.91 8.21
N GLU A 76 14.55 10.11 9.09
CA GLU A 76 14.70 10.72 10.41
C GLU A 76 14.96 9.65 11.51
N ASN A 77 15.20 8.39 11.12
CA ASN A 77 15.37 7.24 12.02
C ASN A 77 14.15 7.00 12.93
N ILE A 78 12.96 7.30 12.45
CA ILE A 78 11.70 7.03 13.15
C ILE A 78 11.09 5.76 12.55
N ASP A 79 11.08 4.69 13.35
CA ASP A 79 10.41 3.46 12.97
C ASP A 79 8.89 3.70 12.84
N SER A 80 8.31 3.18 11.77
CA SER A 80 6.87 3.29 11.51
C SER A 80 6.28 1.95 11.11
N TYR A 81 5.07 1.70 11.62
CA TYR A 81 4.26 0.54 11.29
C TYR A 81 3.03 0.96 10.51
N VAL A 82 2.70 0.26 9.44
CA VAL A 82 1.48 0.53 8.66
C VAL A 82 0.47 -0.57 8.81
N LYS A 83 -0.73 -0.18 9.24
CA LYS A 83 -1.95 -0.99 9.25
C LYS A 83 -2.78 -0.61 8.03
N SER A 84 -2.70 -1.41 6.96
CA SER A 84 -3.53 -1.20 5.77
C SER A 84 -4.85 -1.94 5.94
N ASN A 85 -5.95 -1.20 6.07
CA ASN A 85 -7.28 -1.78 5.99
C ASN A 85 -7.69 -1.82 4.52
N HIS A 86 -7.39 -2.95 3.86
CA HIS A 86 -7.97 -3.23 2.56
C HIS A 86 -9.43 -3.62 2.76
N PHE A 87 -10.34 -2.69 2.50
CA PHE A 87 -11.71 -3.07 2.20
C PHE A 87 -11.68 -3.84 0.88
N GLY A 88 -11.63 -5.16 1.00
CA GLY A 88 -11.80 -6.06 -0.13
C GLY A 88 -13.08 -5.68 -0.85
N ASP A 89 -12.97 -5.56 -2.16
CA ASP A 89 -14.02 -5.29 -3.13
C ASP A 89 -15.28 -6.12 -2.81
N LEU A 90 -16.18 -5.54 -2.00
CA LEU A 90 -17.44 -6.18 -1.61
C LEU A 90 -18.40 -6.33 -2.80
N LEU A 91 -18.07 -5.74 -3.96
CA LEU A 91 -18.93 -5.67 -5.14
C LEU A 91 -18.29 -6.21 -6.43
N GLY A 92 -17.08 -6.77 -6.38
CA GLY A 92 -16.45 -7.45 -7.53
C GLY A 92 -16.29 -6.54 -8.76
N CYS A 93 -16.19 -5.22 -8.56
CA CYS A 93 -15.98 -4.26 -9.62
C CYS A 93 -14.52 -3.82 -9.58
N SER A 94 -13.73 -4.37 -10.50
CA SER A 94 -12.36 -3.93 -10.79
C SER A 94 -12.35 -2.48 -11.29
N ARG A 95 -12.42 -1.54 -10.36
CA ARG A 95 -11.84 -0.21 -10.45
C ARG A 95 -11.14 -0.03 -9.11
N GLU A 96 -9.82 0.15 -9.19
CA GLU A 96 -8.88 0.37 -8.08
C GLU A 96 -9.56 0.78 -6.78
N SER A 97 -9.48 -0.09 -5.77
CA SER A 97 -10.18 0.03 -4.50
C SER A 97 -10.09 1.46 -3.92
N ILE A 98 -11.19 2.21 -4.09
CA ILE A 98 -11.33 3.64 -3.76
C ILE A 98 -11.32 3.87 -2.23
N PHE A 99 -11.20 2.81 -1.42
CA PHE A 99 -11.32 2.86 0.04
C PHE A 99 -10.18 2.12 0.76
N SER A 100 -8.98 2.07 0.20
CA SER A 100 -7.82 1.65 0.99
C SER A 100 -7.45 2.77 1.97
N THR A 101 -7.64 2.51 3.26
CA THR A 101 -7.18 3.41 4.32
C THR A 101 -6.00 2.76 5.02
N ALA A 102 -4.89 3.47 5.11
CA ALA A 102 -3.73 3.09 5.88
C ALA A 102 -3.65 3.93 7.15
N VAL A 103 -3.27 3.30 8.27
CA VAL A 103 -2.91 4.01 9.50
C VAL A 103 -1.43 3.79 9.73
N ILE A 104 -0.67 4.88 9.81
CA ILE A 104 0.74 4.86 10.17
C ILE A 104 0.83 5.05 11.68
N SER A 105 1.45 4.09 12.36
CA SER A 105 1.72 4.10 13.80
C SER A 105 3.22 4.27 14.05
N VAL A 106 3.58 4.91 15.16
CA VAL A 106 4.98 5.11 15.60
C VAL A 106 5.09 4.81 17.10
N PHE A 107 6.31 4.73 17.61
CA PHE A 107 6.52 4.64 19.04
C PHE A 107 6.27 5.99 19.75
N GLU A 108 5.72 5.94 20.96
CA GLU A 108 5.32 7.12 21.73
C GLU A 108 6.49 8.08 22.02
N ASP A 109 7.69 7.55 22.21
CA ASP A 109 8.93 8.32 22.45
C ASP A 109 9.38 9.14 21.23
N SER A 110 9.06 8.69 20.01
CA SER A 110 9.34 9.42 18.77
C SER A 110 8.17 10.29 18.29
N SER A 111 7.06 10.29 19.03
CA SER A 111 5.80 10.93 18.61
C SER A 111 5.92 12.43 18.34
N GLY A 112 6.66 13.17 19.16
CA GLY A 112 6.80 14.62 19.02
C GLY A 112 7.41 15.02 17.67
N GLN A 113 8.54 14.40 17.32
CA GLN A 113 9.22 14.64 16.04
C GLN A 113 8.37 14.15 14.87
N ALA A 114 7.75 12.96 14.99
CA ALA A 114 6.89 12.40 13.97
C ALA A 114 5.68 13.29 13.66
N LYS A 115 5.06 13.91 14.68
CA LYS A 115 3.97 14.88 14.50
C LYS A 115 4.42 16.11 13.72
N THR A 116 5.58 16.68 14.05
CA THR A 116 6.11 17.85 13.32
C THR A 116 6.34 17.51 11.84
N ILE A 117 6.89 16.33 11.54
CA ILE A 117 7.07 15.86 10.16
C ILE A 117 5.73 15.77 9.42
N VAL A 118 4.73 15.10 10.01
CA VAL A 118 3.41 14.94 9.39
C VAL A 118 2.72 16.29 9.20
N GLN A 119 2.77 17.17 10.20
CA GLN A 119 2.19 18.51 10.11
C GLN A 119 2.83 19.34 9.00
N ASN A 120 4.15 19.31 8.87
CA ASN A 120 4.86 20.00 7.80
C ASN A 120 4.49 19.42 6.42
N TYR A 121 4.39 18.09 6.31
CA TYR A 121 3.95 17.45 5.08
C TYR A 121 2.54 17.88 4.66
N ILE A 122 1.57 17.80 5.58
CA ILE A 122 0.20 18.23 5.35
C ILE A 122 0.15 19.72 4.98
N HIS A 123 0.90 20.57 5.68
CA HIS A 123 0.96 22.00 5.37
C HIS A 123 1.48 22.29 3.95
N ASN A 124 2.52 21.57 3.52
CA ASN A 124 3.06 21.71 2.17
C ASN A 124 2.07 21.21 1.10
N LEU A 125 1.39 20.09 1.35
CA LEU A 125 0.32 19.61 0.46
C LEU A 125 -0.79 20.66 0.26
N TYR A 126 -1.21 21.33 1.35
CA TYR A 126 -2.19 22.42 1.25
C TYR A 126 -1.66 23.63 0.49
N LYS A 127 -0.37 23.94 0.62
CA LYS A 127 0.25 25.06 -0.10
C LYS A 127 0.34 24.78 -1.59
N ASP A 128 0.73 23.58 -1.98
CA ASP A 128 0.82 23.19 -3.39
C ASP A 128 -0.56 23.13 -4.04
N GLN A 129 -1.59 22.66 -3.32
CA GLN A 129 -2.98 22.70 -3.80
C GLN A 129 -3.48 24.12 -4.08
N ARG A 130 -3.11 25.11 -3.25
CA ARG A 130 -3.48 26.51 -3.50
C ARG A 130 -2.85 27.07 -4.77
N LEU A 131 -1.63 26.64 -5.10
CA LEU A 131 -0.96 27.06 -6.33
C LEU A 131 -1.66 26.48 -7.57
N ASP A 132 -2.07 25.20 -7.50
CA ASP A 132 -2.81 24.54 -8.59
C ASP A 132 -4.20 25.21 -8.80
N GLU A 133 -4.90 25.60 -7.73
CA GLU A 133 -6.18 26.31 -7.81
C GLU A 133 -6.04 27.73 -8.39
N GLU A 134 -5.02 28.49 -7.94
CA GLU A 134 -4.75 29.85 -8.45
C GLU A 134 -4.31 29.83 -9.92
N GLU A 135 -3.54 28.84 -10.36
CA GLU A 135 -3.14 28.70 -11.77
C GLU A 135 -4.34 28.34 -12.68
N ASN A 136 -5.26 27.49 -12.21
CA ASN A 136 -6.48 27.13 -12.94
C ASN A 136 -7.50 28.29 -13.02
N LEU A 137 -7.54 29.18 -12.02
CA LEU A 137 -8.37 30.40 -12.03
C LEU A 137 -7.94 31.42 -13.08
N HIS A 138 -6.68 31.39 -13.51
CA HIS A 138 -6.15 32.31 -14.52
C HIS A 138 -6.17 31.75 -15.96
N GLN A 139 -6.57 30.49 -16.17
CA GLN A 139 -6.50 29.83 -17.47
C GLN A 139 -7.84 29.48 -18.14
N ASN A 140 -8.98 29.62 -17.46
CA ASN A 140 -10.29 29.25 -18.04
C ASN A 140 -11.24 30.45 -18.23
N PRO A 141 -11.59 30.85 -19.47
CA PRO A 141 -12.78 31.66 -19.71
C PRO A 141 -14.05 30.83 -19.44
N PRO A 142 -15.17 31.46 -19.04
CA PRO A 142 -16.33 30.74 -18.55
C PRO A 142 -17.05 30.04 -19.72
N GLY A 143 -17.09 28.71 -19.69
CA GLY A 143 -17.96 27.92 -20.53
C GLY A 143 -17.29 26.68 -21.09
N LYS A 144 -17.38 25.57 -20.36
CA LYS A 144 -17.70 24.23 -20.87
C LYS A 144 -17.80 23.23 -19.71
N ASP A 145 -19.03 22.78 -19.50
CA ASP A 145 -19.46 21.48 -19.00
C ASP A 145 -18.53 20.77 -18.00
N ASP A 146 -18.76 21.04 -16.72
CA ASP A 146 -18.27 20.26 -15.59
C ASP A 146 -18.92 18.86 -15.57
N GLU A 147 -18.37 17.93 -16.35
CA GLU A 147 -18.24 16.53 -15.91
C GLU A 147 -16.94 16.37 -15.11
N SER A 148 -16.72 17.25 -14.13
CA SER A 148 -15.70 17.04 -13.12
C SER A 148 -16.28 16.06 -12.09
N GLY A 149 -16.13 14.75 -12.36
CA GLY A 149 -16.14 13.77 -11.29
C GLY A 149 -15.14 14.26 -10.26
N SER A 150 -15.63 14.80 -9.14
CA SER A 150 -14.79 15.38 -8.10
C SER A 150 -13.76 14.33 -7.72
N ASP A 151 -12.50 14.53 -8.12
CA ASP A 151 -11.36 13.88 -7.51
C ASP A 151 -11.37 14.34 -6.06
N ILE A 152 -12.06 13.59 -5.20
CA ILE A 152 -12.02 13.81 -3.76
C ILE A 152 -10.61 13.38 -3.35
N LYS A 153 -9.67 14.32 -3.45
CA LYS A 153 -8.29 14.14 -3.04
C LYS A 153 -8.26 14.14 -1.52
N TYR A 154 -8.28 12.94 -0.94
CA TYR A 154 -8.29 12.73 0.50
C TYR A 154 -6.92 13.06 1.10
N ILE A 155 -6.86 14.13 1.89
CA ILE A 155 -5.63 14.60 2.56
C ILE A 155 -5.38 13.74 3.81
N PRO A 156 -4.13 13.41 4.16
CA PRO A 156 -3.80 12.72 5.40
C PRO A 156 -4.33 13.45 6.65
N GLU A 157 -4.83 12.68 7.62
CA GLU A 157 -5.44 13.20 8.86
C GLU A 157 -4.60 12.80 10.08
N LEU A 158 -4.09 13.79 10.82
CA LEU A 158 -3.33 13.56 12.05
C LEU A 158 -4.28 13.10 13.18
N LEU A 159 -3.94 12.01 13.87
CA LEU A 159 -4.83 11.38 14.84
C LEU A 159 -4.52 11.74 16.31
N VAL A 160 -3.27 12.06 16.63
CA VAL A 160 -2.77 12.17 18.02
C VAL A 160 -1.89 13.39 18.22
#